data_AF-F0G6K3-F1
#
_entry.id   AF-F0G6K3-F1
#
_cell.length_a   1.000
_cell.length_b   1.000
_cell.length_c   1.000
_cell.angle_alpha   90.00
_cell.angle_beta   90.00
_cell.angle_gamma   90.00
#
_symmetry.space_group_name_H-M   'P 1'
#
loop_
_entity.id
_entity.type
_entity.pdbx_description
1 polymer ?
#
loop_
_entity_poly.entity_id
_entity_poly.type
_entity_poly.pdbx_seq_one_letter_code
_entity_poly.pdbx_strand_id
1 'polypeptide(L)'
;MKNHLVVALAYDRLCTFEFGCTVELFALERPELGVDWYRFAVCASEPGPVRAAGGITVAAPYRLAMLDRADTIVIPGWRDADEPPPEP
;
A
#
# COMPACT_ATOMS: atom_id res chain seq x y z
N MET A 1 4.69 9.31 21.24
CA MET A 1 5.76 8.67 20.42
C MET A 1 5.47 8.99 18.96
N LYS A 2 6.42 8.83 18.02
CA LYS A 2 6.10 9.02 16.60
C LYS A 2 5.25 7.81 16.16
N ASN A 3 4.02 8.02 15.69
CA ASN A 3 3.20 6.92 15.16
C ASN A 3 3.93 6.29 13.97
N HIS A 4 4.21 4.99 14.11
CA HIS A 4 4.89 4.14 13.13
C HIS A 4 4.18 4.21 11.78
N LEU A 5 4.91 4.60 10.73
CA LEU A 5 4.38 4.79 9.39
C LEU A 5 4.53 3.52 8.56
N VAL A 6 3.38 2.93 8.21
CA VAL A 6 3.27 1.83 7.27
C VAL A 6 2.91 2.37 5.90
N VAL A 7 3.67 2.00 4.87
CA VAL A 7 3.39 2.39 3.48
C VAL A 7 3.15 1.16 2.64
N ALA A 8 1.96 1.08 2.02
CA ALA A 8 1.64 0.02 1.06
C ALA A 8 2.00 0.46 -0.36
N LEU A 9 2.64 -0.45 -1.11
CA LEU A 9 2.89 -0.27 -2.53
C LEU A 9 1.67 -0.67 -3.35
N ALA A 10 1.14 0.27 -4.14
CA ALA A 10 0.19 0.00 -5.20
C ALA A 10 0.96 -0.11 -6.52
N TYR A 11 0.61 -1.11 -7.32
CA TYR A 11 1.20 -1.41 -8.62
C TYR A 11 0.08 -1.82 -9.57
N ASP A 12 0.25 -1.58 -10.87
CA ASP A 12 -0.74 -1.99 -11.88
C ASP A 12 -1.13 -3.49 -11.77
N ARG A 13 -2.31 -3.92 -12.23
CA ARG A 13 -2.82 -5.28 -11.95
C ARG A 13 -2.78 -5.65 -10.46
N LEU A 14 -3.17 -4.70 -9.60
CA LEU A 14 -3.14 -4.83 -8.15
C LEU A 14 -3.96 -6.02 -7.65
N CYS A 15 -3.38 -6.79 -6.72
CA CYS A 15 -4.07 -7.81 -5.96
C CYS A 15 -5.09 -7.16 -4.99
N THR A 16 -6.36 -7.06 -5.42
CA THR A 16 -7.39 -6.30 -4.70
C THR A 16 -7.63 -6.81 -3.27
N PHE A 17 -7.62 -8.13 -3.04
CA PHE A 17 -7.92 -8.71 -1.74
C PHE A 17 -6.81 -8.42 -0.72
N GLU A 18 -5.57 -8.73 -1.09
CA GLU A 18 -4.37 -8.52 -0.28
C GLU A 18 -4.16 -7.04 0.04
N PHE A 19 -4.38 -6.17 -0.96
CA PHE A 19 -4.36 -4.73 -0.77
C PHE A 19 -5.46 -4.29 0.19
N GLY A 20 -6.69 -4.79 0.02
CA GLY A 20 -7.82 -4.53 0.92
C GLY A 20 -7.53 -4.91 2.36
N CYS A 21 -6.97 -6.10 2.62
CA CYS A 21 -6.57 -6.54 3.96
C CYS A 21 -5.54 -5.60 4.58
N THR A 22 -4.56 -5.14 3.78
CA THR A 22 -3.54 -4.20 4.24
C THR A 22 -4.15 -2.85 4.65
N VAL A 23 -5.06 -2.32 3.83
CA VAL A 23 -5.78 -1.07 4.11
C VAL A 23 -6.66 -1.22 5.36
N GLU A 24 -7.43 -2.29 5.47
CA GLU A 24 -8.35 -2.55 6.59
C GLU A 24 -7.62 -2.66 7.93
N LEU A 25 -6.40 -3.22 7.93
CA LEU A 25 -5.60 -3.37 9.14
C LEU A 25 -4.95 -2.05 9.55
N PHE A 26 -4.28 -1.36 8.63
CA PHE A 26 -3.41 -0.22 9.00
C PHE A 26 -4.08 1.15 8.87
N ALA A 27 -5.04 1.32 7.95
CA ALA A 27 -5.66 2.61 7.70
C ALA A 27 -6.83 2.91 8.66
N LEU A 28 -7.56 1.88 9.09
CA LEU A 28 -8.67 2.04 10.02
C LEU A 28 -8.15 2.13 11.45
N GLU A 29 -8.40 3.27 12.08
CA GLU A 29 -8.09 3.48 13.50
C GLU A 29 -8.78 2.44 14.38
N ARG A 30 -8.07 1.97 15.41
CA ARG A 30 -8.56 1.01 16.41
C ARG A 30 -8.51 1.58 17.83
N PRO A 31 -9.32 2.61 18.14
CA PRO A 31 -9.31 3.26 19.46
C PRO A 31 -9.62 2.29 20.61
N GLU A 32 -10.37 1.22 20.35
CA GLU A 32 -10.73 0.19 21.32
C GLU A 32 -9.52 -0.56 21.91
N LEU A 33 -8.36 -0.51 21.24
CA LEU A 33 -7.14 -1.17 21.69
C LEU A 33 -6.32 -0.30 22.65
N GLY A 34 -6.64 0.99 22.80
CA GLY A 34 -5.96 1.89 23.73
C GLY A 34 -4.46 2.09 23.47
N VAL A 35 -4.02 1.88 22.22
CA VAL A 35 -2.62 2.03 21.78
C VAL A 35 -2.52 3.06 20.66
N ASP A 36 -1.34 3.66 20.49
CA ASP A 36 -1.03 4.50 19.33
C ASP A 36 -1.11 3.64 18.06
N TRP A 37 -2.18 3.84 17.28
CA TRP A 37 -2.36 3.12 16.01
C TRP A 37 -1.39 3.62 14.93
N TYR A 38 -1.22 2.81 13.89
CA TYR A 38 -0.30 3.10 12.80
C TYR A 38 -0.73 4.35 12.02
N ARG A 39 0.27 5.08 11.49
CA ARG A 39 0.03 5.97 10.35
C ARG A 39 0.13 5.14 9.08
N PHE A 40 -0.75 5.40 8.12
CA PHE A 40 -0.80 4.64 6.88
C PHE A 40 -0.76 5.54 5.65
N ALA A 41 -0.07 5.08 4.61
CA ALA A 41 -0.10 5.71 3.28
C ALA A 41 -0.01 4.66 2.18
N VAL A 42 -0.46 5.03 0.98
CA VAL A 42 -0.32 4.21 -0.23
C VAL A 42 0.47 4.99 -1.26
N CYS A 43 1.52 4.40 -1.82
CA CYS A 43 2.24 4.99 -2.95
C CYS A 43 2.11 4.11 -4.20
N ALA A 44 2.03 4.72 -5.37
CA ALA A 44 2.03 4.01 -6.65
C ALA A 44 3.44 3.90 -7.24
N SER A 45 3.80 2.73 -7.77
CA SER A 45 4.99 2.55 -8.61
C SER A 45 4.86 3.22 -9.97
N GLU A 46 3.68 3.21 -10.58
CA GLU A 46 3.44 3.74 -11.93
C GLU A 46 2.64 5.06 -11.93
N PRO A 47 2.80 5.92 -12.96
CA PRO A 47 1.97 7.11 -13.17
C PRO A 47 0.50 6.79 -13.44
N GLY A 48 -0.40 7.55 -12.81
CA GLY A 48 -1.84 7.51 -13.06
C GLY A 48 -2.59 6.54 -12.14
N PRO A 49 -3.88 6.30 -12.40
CA PRO A 49 -4.66 5.32 -11.66
C PRO A 49 -4.12 3.91 -11.84
N VAL A 50 -4.03 3.17 -10.74
CA VAL A 50 -3.63 1.75 -10.71
C VAL A 50 -4.85 0.89 -11.04
N ARG A 51 -4.71 -0.02 -12.00
CA ARG A 51 -5.78 -1.00 -12.31
C ARG A 51 -5.75 -2.14 -11.32
N ALA A 52 -6.91 -2.57 -10.87
CA ALA A 52 -7.09 -3.72 -9.98
C ALA A 52 -8.10 -4.71 -10.58
N ALA A 53 -8.28 -5.88 -9.95
CA ALA A 53 -9.25 -6.87 -10.39
C ALA A 53 -10.69 -6.33 -10.34
N GLY A 54 -11.55 -6.81 -11.24
CA GLY A 54 -12.98 -6.48 -11.25
C GLY A 54 -13.34 -5.12 -11.86
N GLY A 55 -12.45 -4.51 -12.66
CA GLY A 55 -12.70 -3.21 -13.29
C GLY A 55 -12.51 -2.01 -12.35
N ILE A 56 -11.93 -2.25 -11.17
CA ILE A 56 -11.64 -1.22 -10.17
C ILE A 56 -10.36 -0.48 -10.56
N THR A 57 -10.33 0.82 -10.28
CA THR A 57 -9.10 1.62 -10.32
C THR A 57 -8.85 2.28 -8.97
N VAL A 58 -7.59 2.33 -8.57
CA VAL A 58 -7.14 2.95 -7.32
C VAL A 58 -6.28 4.17 -7.67
N ALA A 59 -6.61 5.32 -7.12
CA ALA A 59 -5.78 6.51 -7.21
C ALA A 59 -4.97 6.66 -5.90
N ALA A 60 -3.65 6.53 -5.99
CA ALA A 60 -2.74 6.77 -4.87
C ALA A 60 -2.03 8.12 -5.06
N PRO A 61 -2.07 9.04 -4.07
CA PRO A 61 -1.51 10.37 -4.23
C PRO A 61 0.02 10.41 -4.12
N TYR A 62 0.63 9.37 -3.53
CA TYR A 62 2.07 9.34 -3.27
C TYR A 62 2.83 8.50 -4.30
N ARG A 63 4.11 8.81 -4.48
CA ARG A 63 5.06 8.09 -5.35
C ARG A 63 6.09 7.33 -4.53
N LEU A 64 6.97 6.58 -5.19
CA LEU A 64 8.00 5.75 -4.55
C LEU A 64 8.88 6.51 -3.54
N ALA A 65 9.07 7.82 -3.69
CA ALA A 65 9.75 8.66 -2.71
C ALA A 65 9.10 8.67 -1.30
N MET A 66 7.85 8.22 -1.17
CA MET A 66 7.20 8.02 0.13
C MET A 66 7.77 6.83 0.90
N LEU A 67 8.36 5.85 0.20
CA LEU A 67 8.98 4.67 0.81
C LEU A 67 10.20 5.07 1.67
N ASP A 68 10.92 6.14 1.31
CA ASP A 68 12.05 6.68 2.09
C ASP A 68 11.64 7.16 3.49
N ARG A 69 10.34 7.39 3.71
CA ARG A 69 9.78 7.84 4.99
C ARG A 69 9.14 6.71 5.79
N ALA A 70 8.98 5.53 5.20
CA ALA A 70 8.27 4.42 5.80
C ALA A 70 9.10 3.77 6.91
N ASP A 71 8.47 3.46 8.04
CA ASP A 71 9.04 2.58 9.06
C ASP A 71 8.78 1.11 8.70
N THR A 72 7.74 0.83 7.90
CA THR A 72 7.46 -0.49 7.31
C THR A 72 6.86 -0.35 5.93
N ILE A 73 7.39 -1.11 4.99
CA ILE A 73 6.87 -1.21 3.62
C ILE A 73 6.11 -2.52 3.49
N VAL A 74 4.88 -2.44 2.97
CA VAL A 74 4.07 -3.62 2.65
C VAL A 74 3.91 -3.71 1.14
N ILE A 75 4.25 -4.88 0.59
CA ILE A 75 3.97 -5.24 -0.80
C ILE A 75 2.81 -6.23 -0.76
N PRO A 76 1.55 -5.80 -0.99
CA PRO A 76 0.37 -6.61 -0.80
C PRO A 76 0.15 -7.52 -2.02
N GLY A 77 0.99 -8.54 -2.13
CA GLY A 77 1.04 -9.44 -3.27
C GLY A 77 1.83 -8.88 -4.45
N TRP A 78 1.85 -9.65 -5.54
CA TRP A 78 2.43 -9.23 -6.81
C TRP A 78 1.60 -9.81 -7.95
N ARG A 79 1.60 -9.10 -9.08
CA ARG A 79 0.72 -9.39 -10.24
C ARG A 79 0.94 -10.76 -10.88
N ASP A 80 2.13 -11.34 -10.76
CA ASP A 80 2.50 -12.65 -11.27
C ASP A 80 3.78 -13.12 -10.54
N ALA A 81 3.87 -14.40 -10.14
CA ALA A 81 5.05 -14.93 -9.46
C ALA A 81 6.28 -15.04 -10.36
N ASP A 82 6.07 -15.18 -11.68
CA ASP A 82 7.13 -15.30 -12.67
C ASP A 82 7.55 -13.94 -13.26
N GLU A 83 6.87 -12.85 -12.90
CA GLU A 83 7.20 -11.49 -13.35
C GLU A 83 8.16 -10.80 -12.37
N PRO A 84 9.41 -10.51 -12.79
CA PRO A 84 10.35 -9.83 -11.91
C PRO A 84 9.92 -8.37 -11.67
N PRO A 85 10.30 -7.78 -10.52
CA PRO A 85 10.17 -6.34 -10.31
C PRO A 85 10.93 -5.53 -11.38
N PRO A 86 10.49 -4.29 -11.69
CA PRO A 86 11.23 -3.40 -12.59
C PRO A 86 12.66 -3.12 -12.13
N GLU A 87 13.57 -2.90 -13.08
CA GLU A 87 14.92 -2.44 -12.77
C GLU A 87 14.93 -0.97 -12.32
N PRO A 88 15.94 -0.54 -11.51
CA PRO A 88 16.05 0.82 -10.98
C PRO A 88 16.20 1.94 -12.02
#